data_AF-A0A3Q1MDI9-F1
#
_entry.id   AF-A0A3Q1MDI9-F1
#
_cell.length_a   1.000
_cell.length_b   1.000
_cell.length_c   1.000
_cell.angle_alpha   90.00
_cell.angle_beta   90.00
_cell.angle_gamma   90.00
#
_symmetry.space_group_name_H-M   'P 1'
#
loop_
_entity.id
_entity.type
_entity.pdbx_description
1 polymer ?
#
loop_
_entity_poly.entity_id
_entity_poly.type
_entity_poly.pdbx_seq_one_letter_code
_entity_poly.pdbx_strand_id
1 'polypeptide(L)'
;MGNAKVKAHDKKVLDSFTKGLKHVDHLKGVFALLSELHCKNLHVSPENISLLGNILVITLAQNFGKEFTPEFLAAYQKVVAGVANALT
;
A
#
# COMPACT_ATOMS: atom_id res chain seq x y z
N MET A 1 -13.23 18.36 -7.51
CA MET A 1 -12.58 17.10 -7.10
C MET A 1 -12.80 16.91 -5.59
N GLY A 2 -13.49 15.88 -5.12
CA GLY A 2 -13.69 15.73 -3.66
C GLY A 2 -14.82 14.80 -3.21
N ASN A 3 -14.88 13.57 -3.72
CA ASN A 3 -15.85 12.60 -3.21
C ASN A 3 -15.46 12.19 -1.77
N ALA A 4 -16.36 12.41 -0.81
CA ALA A 4 -16.12 12.11 0.60
C ALA A 4 -15.87 10.61 0.86
N LYS A 5 -16.52 9.72 0.10
CA LYS A 5 -16.33 8.27 0.22
C LYS A 5 -14.93 7.86 -0.23
N VAL A 6 -14.43 8.45 -1.32
CA VAL A 6 -13.08 8.21 -1.82
C VAL A 6 -12.05 8.67 -0.78
N LYS A 7 -12.17 9.91 -0.28
CA LYS A 7 -11.26 10.42 0.77
C LYS A 7 -11.24 9.53 2.03
N ALA A 8 -12.41 9.06 2.46
CA ALA A 8 -12.49 8.17 3.62
C ALA A 8 -11.85 6.80 3.33
N HIS A 9 -11.97 6.30 2.11
CA HIS A 9 -11.33 5.06 1.69
C HIS A 9 -9.82 5.21 1.59
N ASP A 10 -9.32 6.28 0.95
CA ASP A 10 -7.89 6.58 0.81
C ASP A 10 -7.20 6.61 2.18
N LYS A 11 -7.85 7.24 3.17
CA LYS A 11 -7.36 7.24 4.55
C LYS A 11 -7.22 5.82 5.12
N LYS A 12 -8.23 4.96 4.97
CA LYS A 12 -8.16 3.58 5.45
C LYS A 12 -7.03 2.79 4.80
N VAL A 13 -6.81 2.99 3.50
CA VAL A 13 -5.72 2.35 2.76
C VAL A 13 -4.37 2.81 3.30
N LEU A 14 -4.14 4.13 3.39
CA LEU A 14 -2.86 4.68 3.87
C LEU A 14 -2.58 4.36 5.35
N ASP A 15 -3.61 4.35 6.20
CA ASP A 15 -3.48 3.92 7.60
C ASP A 15 -3.04 2.45 7.69
N SER A 16 -3.56 1.59 6.80
CA SER A 16 -3.18 0.17 6.73
C SER A 16 -1.73 -0.01 6.26
N PHE A 17 -1.29 0.75 5.26
CA PHE A 17 0.11 0.80 4.83
C PHE A 17 1.03 1.26 5.96
N THR A 18 0.64 2.31 6.69
CA THR A 18 1.40 2.83 7.85
C THR A 18 1.50 1.78 8.96
N LYS A 19 0.44 1.01 9.21
CA LYS A 19 0.47 -0.10 10.17
C LYS A 19 1.44 -1.20 9.72
N GLY A 20 1.43 -1.58 8.44
CA GLY A 20 2.39 -2.54 7.89
C GLY A 20 3.84 -2.05 8.02
N LEU A 21 4.10 -0.78 7.72
CA LEU A 21 5.43 -0.16 7.85
C LEU A 21 5.98 -0.16 9.28
N LYS A 22 5.13 -0.18 10.30
CA LYS A 22 5.54 -0.29 11.71
C LYS A 22 5.89 -1.73 12.13
N HIS A 23 5.58 -2.71 11.28
CA HIS A 23 5.70 -4.14 11.54
C HIS A 23 6.21 -4.87 10.29
N VAL A 24 7.25 -4.33 9.65
CA VAL A 24 7.80 -4.84 8.39
C VAL A 24 8.34 -6.27 8.48
N ASP A 25 8.69 -6.69 9.69
CA ASP A 25 9.11 -8.05 10.07
C ASP A 25 7.93 -9.03 10.18
N HIS A 26 6.70 -8.54 10.38
CA HIS A 26 5.51 -9.37 10.62
C HIS A 26 4.28 -8.95 9.77
N LEU A 27 4.51 -8.56 8.51
CA LEU A 27 3.46 -8.08 7.60
C LEU A 27 2.29 -9.06 7.46
N LYS A 28 2.57 -10.37 7.33
CA LYS A 28 1.51 -11.39 7.17
C LYS A 28 0.56 -11.43 8.36
N GLY A 29 1.07 -11.36 9.59
CA GLY A 29 0.23 -11.34 10.78
C GLY A 29 -0.58 -10.04 10.91
N VAL A 30 0.02 -8.90 10.55
CA VAL A 30 -0.66 -7.61 10.57
C VAL A 30 -1.79 -7.51 9.54
N PHE A 31 -1.59 -8.13 8.37
CA PHE A 31 -2.55 -8.10 7.27
C PHE A 31 -3.50 -9.29 7.22
N ALA A 32 -3.42 -10.28 8.12
CA ALA A 32 -4.22 -11.51 8.04
C ALA A 32 -5.73 -11.26 7.85
N LEU A 33 -6.34 -10.39 8.67
CA LEU A 33 -7.77 -10.03 8.54
C LEU A 33 -8.07 -9.27 7.25
N LEU A 34 -7.12 -8.47 6.76
CA LEU A 34 -7.28 -7.70 5.53
C LEU A 34 -7.10 -8.60 4.29
N SER A 35 -6.21 -9.58 4.35
CA SER A 35 -6.04 -10.63 3.34
C SER A 35 -7.31 -11.47 3.22
N GLU A 36 -7.89 -11.91 4.34
CA GLU A 36 -9.17 -12.64 4.32
C GLU A 36 -10.29 -11.82 3.68
N LEU A 37 -10.39 -10.52 3.99
CA LEU A 37 -11.37 -9.63 3.38
C LEU A 37 -11.16 -9.50 1.85
N HIS A 38 -9.92 -9.34 1.41
CA HIS A 38 -9.58 -9.25 -0.02
C HIS A 38 -9.85 -10.55 -0.77
N CYS A 39 -9.56 -11.70 -0.15
CA CYS A 39 -9.76 -13.01 -0.74
C CYS A 39 -11.24 -13.41 -0.80
N LYS A 40 -11.99 -13.27 0.30
CA LYS A 40 -13.36 -13.84 0.41
C LYS A 40 -14.48 -12.91 -0.05
N ASN A 41 -14.30 -11.60 0.08
CA ASN A 41 -15.41 -10.64 -0.12
C ASN A 41 -15.15 -9.70 -1.30
N LEU A 42 -13.91 -9.24 -1.48
CA LEU A 42 -13.59 -8.23 -2.49
C LEU A 42 -13.03 -8.84 -3.79
N HIS A 43 -12.48 -10.05 -3.73
CA HIS A 43 -11.84 -10.76 -4.85
C HIS A 43 -10.87 -9.90 -5.65
N VAL A 44 -10.07 -9.08 -4.95
CA VAL A 44 -9.11 -8.18 -5.59
C VAL A 44 -7.88 -8.96 -6.01
N SER A 45 -7.55 -8.93 -7.31
CA SER A 45 -6.33 -9.54 -7.83
C SER A 45 -5.06 -8.89 -7.24
N PRO A 46 -4.02 -9.67 -6.92
CA PRO A 46 -2.73 -9.14 -6.44
C PRO A 46 -2.10 -8.10 -7.36
N GLU A 47 -2.36 -8.20 -8.67
CA GLU A 47 -1.92 -7.23 -9.69
C GLU A 47 -2.47 -5.82 -9.43
N ASN A 48 -3.72 -5.70 -8.95
CA ASN A 48 -4.32 -4.39 -8.65
C ASN A 48 -3.68 -3.73 -7.42
N ILE A 49 -3.21 -4.52 -6.46
CA ILE A 49 -2.48 -4.02 -5.28
C ILE A 49 -1.10 -3.52 -5.71
N SER A 50 -0.42 -4.26 -6.60
CA SER A 50 0.84 -3.83 -7.20
C SER A 50 0.69 -2.55 -8.00
N LEU A 51 -0.38 -2.42 -8.80
CA LEU A 51 -0.69 -1.21 -9.56
C LEU A 51 -0.89 0.00 -8.64
N LEU A 52 -1.68 -0.15 -7.57
CA LEU A 52 -1.88 0.91 -6.59
C LEU A 52 -0.56 1.35 -5.95
N GLY A 53 0.31 0.40 -5.58
CA GLY A 53 1.63 0.71 -5.05
C GLY A 53 2.50 1.52 -6.01
N ASN A 54 2.47 1.21 -7.32
CA ASN A 54 3.19 1.99 -8.34
C ASN A 54 2.62 3.41 -8.49
N ILE A 55 1.30 3.58 -8.42
CA ILE A 55 0.67 4.92 -8.44
C ILE A 55 1.10 5.75 -7.21
N LEU A 56 1.20 5.12 -6.04
CA LEU A 56 1.71 5.77 -4.83
C LEU A 56 3.18 6.18 -4.98
N VAL A 57 4.02 5.34 -5.59
CA VAL A 57 5.42 5.70 -5.91
C VAL A 57 5.49 6.96 -6.77
N ILE A 58 4.69 7.03 -7.84
CA ILE A 58 4.63 8.22 -8.71
C ILE A 58 4.17 9.45 -7.93
N THR A 59 3.15 9.28 -7.08
CA THR A 59 2.63 10.37 -6.23
C THR A 59 3.72 10.87 -5.28
N LEU A 60 4.49 9.97 -4.66
CA LEU A 60 5.59 10.34 -3.78
C LEU A 60 6.69 11.07 -4.54
N ALA A 61 7.08 10.60 -5.73
CA ALA A 61 8.07 11.28 -6.57
C ALA A 61 7.65 12.72 -6.91
N GLN A 62 6.37 12.94 -7.22
CA GLN A 62 5.82 14.27 -7.51
C GLN A 62 5.80 15.20 -6.29
N ASN A 63 5.59 14.67 -5.08
CA ASN A 63 5.46 15.48 -3.86
C ASN A 63 6.81 15.74 -3.16
N PHE A 64 7.77 14.81 -3.26
CA PHE A 64 9.06 14.91 -2.57
C PHE A 64 10.18 15.47 -3.45
N GLY A 65 10.02 15.50 -4.78
CA GLY A 65 10.97 16.15 -5.69
C GLY A 65 12.41 15.68 -5.49
N LYS A 66 13.29 16.58 -5.02
CA LYS A 66 14.72 16.27 -4.78
C LYS A 66 14.96 15.30 -3.62
N GLU A 67 14.02 15.17 -2.70
CA GLU A 67 14.11 14.23 -1.58
C GLU A 67 13.76 12.79 -2.00
N PHE A 68 13.17 12.62 -3.18
CA PHE A 68 12.87 11.31 -3.75
C PHE A 68 14.11 10.67 -4.38
N THR A 69 15.01 10.19 -3.53
CA THR A 69 16.27 9.57 -3.95
C THR A 69 16.07 8.13 -4.46
N PRO A 70 17.06 7.53 -5.16
CA PRO A 70 17.02 6.11 -5.53
C PRO A 70 16.83 5.17 -4.34
N GLU A 71 17.40 5.50 -3.18
CA GLU A 71 17.24 4.72 -1.94
C GLU A 71 15.80 4.79 -1.42
N PHE A 72 15.17 5.97 -1.49
CA PHE A 72 13.75 6.14 -1.17
C PHE A 72 12.89 5.23 -2.07
N LEU A 73 13.10 5.30 -3.38
CA LEU A 73 12.37 4.48 -4.35
C LEU A 73 12.53 2.99 -4.04
N ALA A 74 13.77 2.53 -3.85
CA ALA A 74 14.06 1.12 -3.57
C ALA A 74 13.42 0.64 -2.26
N ALA A 75 13.43 1.48 -1.21
CA ALA A 75 12.78 1.16 0.05
C ALA A 75 11.26 1.04 -0.12
N TYR A 76 10.63 1.99 -0.82
CA TYR A 76 9.18 1.99 -1.01
C TYR A 76 8.72 0.84 -1.90
N GLN A 77 9.46 0.50 -2.95
CA GLN A 77 9.17 -0.66 -3.80
C GLN A 77 9.19 -1.98 -2.99
N LYS A 78 10.14 -2.14 -2.05
CA LYS A 78 10.18 -3.31 -1.16
C LYS A 78 8.96 -3.38 -0.25
N VAL A 79 8.51 -2.24 0.27
CA VAL A 79 7.30 -2.15 1.11
C VAL A 79 6.06 -2.55 0.30
N VAL A 80 5.88 -1.98 -0.89
CA VAL A 80 4.75 -2.31 -1.78
C VAL A 80 4.72 -3.81 -2.10
N ALA A 81 5.87 -4.40 -2.44
CA ALA A 81 5.98 -5.83 -2.71
C ALA A 81 5.63 -6.67 -1.47
N GLY A 82 6.10 -6.27 -0.29
CA GLY A 82 5.78 -6.94 0.98
C GLY A 82 4.30 -6.88 1.33
N VAL A 83 3.65 -5.72 1.11
CA VAL A 83 2.20 -5.54 1.32
C VAL A 83 1.40 -6.37 0.33
N ALA A 84 1.74 -6.35 -0.97
CA ALA A 84 1.07 -7.16 -1.98
C ALA A 84 1.15 -8.66 -1.66
N ASN A 85 2.32 -9.13 -1.26
CA ASN A 85 2.52 -10.52 -0.84
C ASN A 85 1.76 -10.88 0.45
N ALA A 86 1.56 -9.93 1.37
CA ALA A 86 0.82 -10.17 2.61
C ALA A 86 -0.71 -10.12 2.43
N LEU A 87 -1.19 -9.55 1.33
CA LEU A 87 -2.60 -9.42 0.98
C LEU A 87 -3.09 -10.45 -0.05
N THR A 88 -2.17 -11.28 -0.55
CA THR A 88 -2.45 -12.46 -1.37
C THR A 88 -2.51 -13.70 -0.49
#